data_AF-A0A941VNN4-F1
#
_entry.id   AF-A0A941VNN4-F1
#
_cell.length_a   1.000
_cell.length_b   1.000
_cell.length_c   1.000
_cell.angle_alpha   90.00
_cell.angle_beta   90.00
_cell.angle_gamma   90.00
#
_symmetry.space_group_name_H-M   'P 1'
#
loop_
_entity.id
_entity.type
_entity.pdbx_description
1 polymer ?
#
loop_
_entity_poly.entity_id
_entity_poly.type
_entity_poly.pdbx_seq_one_letter_code
_entity_poly.pdbx_strand_id
1 'polypeptide(L)' 'MLFSRNRESKIGRNDPCPCGSGLKFKKCCMGKESLGSVHLKEKYYREYRIR' A
#
# COMPACT_ATOMS: atom_id res chain seq x y z
N MET A 1 19.84 20.64 18.68
CA MET A 1 18.44 20.32 18.30
C MET A 1 18.31 20.39 16.79
N LEU A 2 18.44 19.26 16.07
CA LEU A 2 18.25 19.18 14.62
C LEU A 2 16.91 18.50 14.36
N PHE A 3 15.81 19.26 14.42
CA PHE A 3 14.54 18.80 13.87
C PHE A 3 14.60 18.99 12.36
N SER A 4 15.20 18.02 11.67
CA SER A 4 15.10 17.90 10.22
C SER A 4 13.62 17.83 9.86
N ARG A 5 13.06 18.96 9.42
CA ARG A 5 11.76 19.01 8.75
C ARG A 5 11.92 18.21 7.48
N ASN A 6 11.58 16.92 7.57
CA ASN A 6 11.36 16.07 6.42
C ASN A 6 10.18 16.72 5.67
N ARG A 7 10.49 17.58 4.69
CA ARG A 7 9.51 18.08 3.72
C ARG A 7 9.23 16.94 2.76
N GLU A 8 8.68 15.86 3.31
CA GLU A 8 8.01 14.87 2.50
C GLU A 8 6.74 15.58 2.04
N SER A 9 6.82 16.16 0.83
CA SER A 9 5.65 16.64 0.11
C SER A 9 4.63 15.52 0.20
N LYS A 10 3.60 15.72 1.03
CA LYS A 10 2.59 14.70 1.30
C LYS A 10 1.85 14.47 0.00
N ILE A 11 2.35 13.54 -0.81
CA ILE A 11 1.73 13.18 -2.06
C ILE A 11 0.36 12.61 -1.75
N GLY A 12 -0.67 13.22 -2.32
CA GLY A 12 -2.03 12.79 -2.08
C GLY A 12 -2.23 11.39 -2.64
N ARG A 13 -3.04 10.59 -1.94
CA ARG A 13 -3.38 9.22 -2.34
C ARG A 13 -3.88 9.12 -3.80
N ASN A 14 -4.55 10.15 -4.29
CA ASN A 14 -5.13 10.17 -5.62
C ASN A 14 -4.24 10.83 -6.69
N ASP A 15 -3.12 11.43 -6.30
CA ASP A 15 -2.19 12.08 -7.24
C ASP A 15 -1.51 11.05 -8.15
N PRO A 16 -1.05 11.45 -9.35
CA PRO A 16 -0.23 10.60 -10.20
C PRO A 16 1.02 10.14 -9.44
N CYS A 17 1.39 8.87 -9.60
CA CYS A 17 2.55 8.30 -8.95
C CYS A 17 3.83 8.98 -9.45
N PRO A 18 4.72 9.43 -8.55
CA PRO A 18 5.98 10.08 -8.94
C PRO A 18 6.98 9.08 -9.53
N CYS A 19 6.65 7.79 -9.47
CA CYS A 19 7.38 6.69 -10.11
C CYS A 19 7.20 6.61 -11.63
N GLY A 20 6.34 7.46 -12.23
CA GLY A 20 6.13 7.47 -13.68
C GLY A 20 5.23 6.35 -14.21
N SER A 21 4.55 5.60 -13.35
CA SER A 21 3.68 4.49 -13.76
C SER A 21 2.36 4.91 -14.41
N GLY A 22 2.02 6.21 -14.35
CA GLY A 22 0.70 6.72 -14.78
C GLY A 22 -0.46 6.34 -13.86
N LEU A 23 -0.22 5.56 -12.81
CA LEU A 23 -1.23 5.15 -11.83
C LEU A 23 -1.34 6.16 -10.68
N LYS A 24 -2.49 6.18 -9.99
CA LYS A 24 -2.64 6.95 -8.74
C LYS A 24 -1.69 6.41 -7.67
N PHE A 25 -1.12 7.28 -6.83
CA PHE A 25 -0.17 6.90 -5.78
C PHE A 25 -0.68 5.75 -4.90
N LYS A 26 -1.95 5.80 -4.48
CA LYS A 26 -2.64 4.75 -3.70
C LYS A 26 -2.80 3.40 -4.39
N LYS A 27 -2.63 3.33 -5.72
CA LYS A 27 -2.71 2.10 -6.53
C LYS A 27 -1.34 1.64 -7.04
N CYS A 28 -0.29 2.38 -6.74
CA CYS A 28 1.06 2.08 -7.19
C CYS A 28 2.00 1.93 -5.99
N CYS A 29 2.87 2.90 -5.72
CA CYS A 29 3.85 2.81 -4.62
C CYS A 29 3.21 2.64 -3.24
N MET A 30 2.04 3.24 -2.98
CA MET A 30 1.32 3.09 -1.71
C MET A 30 0.31 1.93 -1.73
N GLY A 31 -0.13 1.54 -2.93
CA GLY A 31 -1.11 0.48 -3.17
C GLY A 31 -0.53 -0.92 -3.18
N LYS A 32 0.67 -1.11 -2.63
CA LYS A 32 1.14 -2.45 -2.24
C LYS A 32 0.30 -2.95 -1.08
N GLU A 33 -1.00 -3.12 -1.30
CA GLU A 33 -1.74 -4.15 -0.57
C GLU A 33 -0.92 -5.40 -0.79
N SER A 34 -0.34 -5.88 0.31
CA SER A 34 0.48 -7.07 0.34
C SER A 34 -0.15 -8.10 -0.59
N LEU A 35 0.62 -8.55 -1.59
CA LEU A 35 0.26 -9.61 -2.55
C LEU A 35 -0.22 -10.92 -1.87
N GLY A 36 -0.41 -10.94 -0.55
CA GLY A 36 -0.95 -12.00 0.27
C GLY A 36 -2.34 -11.76 0.86
N SER A 37 -3.11 -10.72 0.48
CA SER A 37 -4.47 -10.55 1.02
C SER A 37 -5.43 -11.67 0.57
N VAL A 38 -5.36 -12.08 -0.70
CA VAL A 38 -6.13 -13.21 -1.23
C VAL A 38 -5.68 -14.53 -0.57
N HIS A 39 -4.37 -14.71 -0.36
CA HIS A 39 -3.84 -15.94 0.23
C HIS A 39 -4.06 -16.04 1.74
N LEU A 40 -4.03 -14.93 2.48
CA LEU A 40 -4.25 -14.93 3.94
C LEU A 40 -5.69 -15.34 4.29
N LYS A 41 -6.66 -14.84 3.53
CA LYS A 41 -8.07 -15.18 3.74
C LYS A 41 -8.31 -16.68 3.48
N GLU A 42 -7.74 -17.21 2.40
CA GLU A 42 -7.80 -18.64 2.08
C GLU A 42 -7.08 -19.49 3.14
N LYS A 43 -5.87 -19.09 3.54
CA LYS A 43 -5.12 -19.78 4.61
C LYS A 43 -5.89 -19.79 5.93
N TYR A 44 -6.48 -18.66 6.32
CA TYR A 44 -7.28 -18.53 7.53
C TYR A 44 -8.48 -19.48 7.51
N TYR A 45 -9.27 -19.49 6.44
CA TYR A 45 -10.41 -20.43 6.33
C TYR A 45 -9.97 -21.89 6.35
N ARG A 46 -8.86 -22.22 5.68
CA ARG A 46 -8.28 -23.58 5.68
C ARG A 46 -7.77 -24.01 7.06
N GLU A 47 -7.10 -23.11 7.78
CA GLU A 47 -6.50 -23.37 9.10
C GLU A 47 -7.58 -23.56 10.17
N TYR A 48 -8.57 -22.66 10.20
CA TYR A 48 -9.65 -22.69 11.18
C TYR A 48 -10.88 -23.50 10.75
N ARG A 49 -10.88 -24.05 9.52
CA ARG A 49 -11.98 -24.84 8.93
C ARG A 49 -13.34 -24.17 9.00
N ILE A 50 -13.34 -22.84 8.90
CA ILE A 50 -14.57 -22.03 8.88
C ILE A 50 -15.08 -22.07 7.44
N ARG A 51 -16.31 -22.55 7.25
CA ARG A 51 -16.95 -22.67 5.94
C ARG A 51 -17.51 -21.33 5.45
#